data_AF-A0A9R1IF46-F1
#
_entry.id   AF-A0A9R1IF46-F1
#
_cell.length_a   1.000
_cell.length_b   1.000
_cell.length_c   1.000
_cell.angle_alpha   90.00
_cell.angle_beta   90.00
_cell.angle_gamma   90.00
#
_symmetry.space_group_name_H-M   'P 1'
#
loop_
_entity.id
_entity.type
_entity.pdbx_description
1 polymer ?
#
loop_
_entity_poly.entity_id
_entity_poly.type
_entity_poly.pdbx_seq_one_letter_code
_entity_poly.pdbx_strand_id
1 'polypeptide(L)'
;MAGMLCVALLLTSLIWTAGSAGDGRRQQQLTAVPPRGWNSYDSFSWIIDEAAFLDNARIMANRLLPHGYQYAVIDFLWYRRIAAGSGVGAYGFDSMDQWGRPYPDPQRFPSGRGGGGFRPIADKVHAMGFKFGIHLMNGISTQAVNANTPILDVRTGKAYVENGRQWRARDIGLTHRTCAWMPKGFMSVNTDLGAGRAFLRSLYRQYVDWGVDFIKLDCIFGTDYSPKEIVAVSEILKELERPVVLSISPGTAVTPALAENITQHVDMYRVTGDDWDSWKDVRPHFDVARSFAAANKIGAPGLRGRSWPDLDMLPFGWLTDAGANQGPHRTTSLTFDEQTTQMVLWSMAKSPLMYGGDLRHLDDRTFNLITHPTLLKINHHTRNNMEFGYIHSERASKPDEQSGRSKSGYPVDVTNNGGMVVGLGTCSDKSASGWHSSSEDRICRSHGIQNGNTSFCISKAKLLPTSDGVTLSSEEDQAKFHLAGIDTDDGCLDASVSPWRTSSASQTPMFSACEWHAKQVWELTENGQLVSSYSGLCATMRSSKEGENETTAARAWTAIGDKGEIYVAIVNLDSASRKITVSVRDLEKVVGRKLARCTCTEVWSRNRWSLMKGGISAVVASHGSMLFEIQC
;
A
#
# COMPACT_ATOMS: atom_id res chain seq x y z
N MET A 1 6.21 75.80 -40.46
CA MET A 1 4.84 75.22 -40.51
C MET A 1 5.02 73.71 -40.46
N ALA A 2 4.99 73.09 -39.28
CA ALA A 2 3.79 72.68 -38.52
C ALA A 2 3.12 71.41 -39.10
N GLY A 3 3.15 70.32 -38.32
CA GLY A 3 2.28 69.13 -38.38
C GLY A 3 2.58 68.11 -39.48
N MET A 4 2.35 66.80 -39.35
CA MET A 4 1.89 65.91 -38.28
C MET A 4 1.96 64.48 -38.88
N LEU A 5 1.94 63.45 -38.03
CA LEU A 5 1.87 61.99 -38.31
C LEU A 5 3.15 61.24 -38.73
N CYS A 6 3.76 60.54 -37.76
CA CYS A 6 3.72 59.07 -37.75
C CYS A 6 4.17 58.56 -36.37
N VAL A 7 3.22 57.95 -35.65
CA VAL A 7 3.43 57.33 -34.34
C VAL A 7 3.81 55.86 -34.53
N ALA A 8 4.67 55.37 -33.62
CA ALA A 8 5.00 53.98 -33.30
C ALA A 8 6.06 53.27 -34.16
N LEU A 9 7.31 53.32 -33.69
CA LEU A 9 8.32 52.29 -33.94
C LEU A 9 9.12 52.06 -32.64
N LEU A 10 9.28 50.78 -32.30
CA LEU A 10 10.28 50.18 -31.40
C LEU A 10 10.05 50.28 -29.88
N LEU A 11 9.35 49.29 -29.33
CA LEU A 11 9.61 48.73 -27.98
C LEU A 11 8.92 47.36 -27.84
N THR A 12 9.48 46.32 -28.49
CA THR A 12 9.08 44.92 -28.22
C THR A 12 10.30 44.01 -28.28
N SER A 13 11.01 43.87 -27.17
CA SER A 13 11.87 42.70 -26.92
C SER A 13 12.37 42.67 -25.48
N LEU A 14 11.48 42.68 -24.49
CA LEU A 14 11.81 42.20 -23.15
C LEU A 14 10.52 41.83 -22.44
N ILE A 15 10.61 40.80 -21.62
CA ILE A 15 9.52 40.10 -20.92
C ILE A 15 8.91 39.02 -21.80
N TRP A 16 9.36 37.77 -21.59
CA TRP A 16 8.53 36.56 -21.40
C TRP A 16 9.46 35.39 -21.04
N THR A 17 10.11 35.49 -19.88
CA THR A 17 10.76 34.33 -19.23
C THR A 17 10.49 34.40 -17.72
N ALA A 18 9.23 34.37 -17.34
CA ALA A 18 8.82 34.25 -15.93
C ALA A 18 7.72 33.19 -15.70
N GLY A 19 7.38 32.39 -16.73
CA GLY A 19 6.31 31.39 -16.67
C GLY A 19 6.73 29.98 -16.24
N SER A 20 7.93 29.51 -16.56
CA SER A 20 8.28 28.09 -16.34
C SER A 20 8.85 27.77 -14.95
N ALA A 21 9.50 28.72 -14.29
CA ALA A 21 10.07 28.50 -12.95
C ALA A 21 9.01 28.52 -11.83
N GLY A 22 7.88 29.23 -12.04
CA GLY A 22 6.76 29.29 -11.09
C GLY A 22 5.89 28.04 -11.11
N ASP A 23 5.70 27.44 -12.29
CA ASP A 23 4.87 26.25 -12.50
C ASP A 23 5.60 24.97 -12.03
N GLY A 24 6.91 24.87 -12.30
CA GLY A 24 7.76 23.78 -11.77
C GLY A 24 7.87 23.78 -10.23
N ARG A 25 7.78 24.95 -9.58
CA ARG A 25 7.75 25.07 -8.10
C ARG A 25 6.40 24.69 -7.49
N ARG A 26 5.27 24.99 -8.15
CA ARG A 26 3.94 24.53 -7.72
C ARG A 26 3.76 23.03 -7.91
N GLN A 27 4.33 22.46 -8.97
CA GLN A 27 4.30 21.01 -9.24
C GLN A 27 5.12 20.20 -8.23
N GLN A 28 6.30 20.66 -7.80
CA GLN A 28 7.11 20.01 -6.75
C GLN A 28 6.47 20.02 -5.34
N GLN A 29 5.43 20.81 -5.10
CA GLN A 29 4.81 20.98 -3.78
C GLN A 29 3.72 19.96 -3.44
N LEU A 30 3.14 19.26 -4.43
CA LEU A 30 1.93 18.46 -4.22
C LEU A 30 2.15 17.24 -3.30
N THR A 31 3.33 16.62 -3.41
CA THR A 31 3.74 15.40 -2.69
C THR A 31 5.13 15.54 -2.06
N ALA A 32 5.54 16.78 -1.76
CA ALA A 32 6.78 17.05 -1.00
C ALA A 32 6.77 16.42 0.41
N VAL A 33 5.57 16.16 0.94
CA VAL A 33 5.27 15.45 2.18
C VAL A 33 4.23 14.36 1.89
N PRO A 34 4.10 13.32 2.72
CA PRO A 34 3.09 12.28 2.53
C PRO A 34 1.68 12.90 2.43
N PRO A 35 0.86 12.49 1.45
CA PRO A 35 -0.53 12.92 1.36
C PRO A 35 -1.30 12.63 2.65
N ARG A 36 -2.17 13.57 3.05
CA ARG A 36 -3.09 13.40 4.18
C ARG A 36 -4.49 13.77 3.76
N GLY A 37 -5.46 12.96 4.15
CA GLY A 37 -6.80 13.08 3.63
C GLY A 37 -7.82 12.20 4.32
N TRP A 38 -8.98 12.11 3.69
CA TRP A 38 -10.07 11.23 4.04
C TRP A 38 -10.50 10.45 2.81
N ASN A 39 -10.81 9.18 3.00
CA ASN A 39 -11.29 8.28 1.96
C ASN A 39 -12.56 7.58 2.45
N SER A 40 -13.55 7.45 1.58
CA SER A 40 -14.86 6.91 1.95
C SER A 40 -14.95 5.38 2.11
N TYR A 41 -13.91 4.61 1.77
CA TYR A 41 -13.98 3.15 1.69
C TYR A 41 -14.34 2.48 3.04
N ASP A 42 -13.59 2.72 4.11
CA ASP A 42 -13.78 1.98 5.36
C ASP A 42 -15.13 2.27 6.04
N SER A 43 -15.73 3.42 5.73
CA SER A 43 -17.03 3.85 6.28
C SER A 43 -18.20 3.53 5.37
N PHE A 44 -18.07 3.75 4.06
CA PHE A 44 -19.17 3.66 3.12
C PHE A 44 -19.00 2.56 2.07
N SER A 45 -17.91 1.80 2.08
CA SER A 45 -17.59 0.81 1.05
C SER A 45 -17.71 1.46 -0.34
N TRP A 46 -18.63 1.00 -1.19
CA TRP A 46 -18.90 1.60 -2.50
C TRP A 46 -20.19 2.45 -2.58
N ILE A 47 -20.91 2.62 -1.47
CA ILE A 47 -22.29 3.13 -1.49
C ILE A 47 -22.43 4.61 -1.12
N ILE A 48 -21.31 5.33 -0.92
CA ILE A 48 -21.35 6.76 -0.59
C ILE A 48 -22.15 7.55 -1.64
N ASP A 49 -22.89 8.56 -1.16
CA ASP A 49 -23.63 9.54 -1.97
C ASP A 49 -23.07 10.96 -1.81
N GLU A 50 -23.54 11.88 -2.67
CA GLU A 50 -23.08 13.28 -2.68
C GLU A 50 -23.33 14.00 -1.34
N ALA A 51 -24.46 13.73 -0.68
CA ALA A 51 -24.80 14.42 0.56
C ALA A 51 -23.85 14.01 1.69
N ALA A 52 -23.67 12.71 1.89
CA ALA A 52 -22.75 12.15 2.87
C ALA A 52 -21.30 12.58 2.61
N PHE A 53 -20.87 12.60 1.34
CA PHE A 53 -19.55 13.09 0.95
C PHE A 53 -19.37 14.56 1.32
N LEU A 54 -20.33 15.44 0.96
CA LEU A 54 -20.23 16.87 1.23
C LEU A 54 -20.37 17.23 2.72
N ASP A 55 -21.09 16.42 3.52
CA ASP A 55 -21.09 16.54 4.98
C ASP A 55 -19.69 16.23 5.56
N ASN A 56 -19.09 15.11 5.16
CA ASN A 56 -17.74 14.73 5.57
C ASN A 56 -16.70 15.78 5.15
N ALA A 57 -16.78 16.25 3.90
CA ALA A 57 -15.92 17.28 3.34
C ALA A 57 -15.98 18.58 4.16
N ARG A 58 -17.17 19.03 4.57
CA ARG A 58 -17.33 20.22 5.44
C ARG A 58 -16.69 20.05 6.81
N ILE A 59 -16.83 18.87 7.43
CA ILE A 59 -16.21 18.60 8.73
C ILE A 59 -14.68 18.56 8.59
N MET A 60 -14.18 17.91 7.54
CA MET A 60 -12.77 17.89 7.19
C MET A 60 -12.21 19.30 7.04
N ALA A 61 -12.91 20.19 6.32
CA ALA A 61 -12.54 21.60 6.16
C ALA A 61 -12.34 22.32 7.50
N ASN A 62 -13.29 22.12 8.41
CA ASN A 62 -13.32 22.85 9.68
C ASN A 62 -12.35 22.27 10.71
N ARG A 63 -12.22 20.94 10.77
CA ARG A 63 -11.50 20.23 11.85
C ARG A 63 -10.13 19.73 11.43
N LEU A 64 -9.96 19.23 10.21
CA LEU A 64 -8.74 18.50 9.81
C LEU A 64 -7.84 19.30 8.86
N LEU A 65 -8.40 20.20 8.05
CA LEU A 65 -7.63 21.08 7.16
C LEU A 65 -6.57 21.93 7.91
N PRO A 66 -6.84 22.50 9.11
CA PRO A 66 -5.82 23.21 9.88
C PRO A 66 -4.62 22.33 10.27
N HIS A 67 -4.83 21.02 10.33
CA HIS A 67 -3.79 20.04 10.62
C HIS A 67 -3.14 19.48 9.35
N GLY A 68 -3.57 19.93 8.16
CA GLY A 68 -2.99 19.63 6.85
C GLY A 68 -3.54 18.38 6.16
N TYR A 69 -4.72 17.90 6.58
CA TYR A 69 -5.52 16.97 5.79
C TYR A 69 -6.16 17.72 4.63
N GLN A 70 -5.80 17.37 3.39
CA GLN A 70 -6.12 18.19 2.21
C GLN A 70 -6.74 17.40 1.05
N TYR A 71 -6.91 16.08 1.14
CA TYR A 71 -7.52 15.27 0.08
C TYR A 71 -8.82 14.62 0.56
N ALA A 72 -9.95 14.89 -0.08
CA ALA A 72 -11.21 14.17 0.16
C ALA A 72 -11.50 13.26 -1.04
N VAL A 73 -11.52 11.95 -0.81
CA VAL A 73 -11.50 10.92 -1.87
C VAL A 73 -12.80 10.12 -1.88
N ILE A 74 -13.48 10.07 -3.03
CA ILE A 74 -14.62 9.18 -3.27
C ILE A 74 -14.11 7.81 -3.74
N ASP A 75 -14.38 6.80 -2.95
CA ASP A 75 -13.96 5.41 -3.10
C ASP A 75 -15.18 4.50 -2.89
N PHE A 76 -15.28 3.31 -3.46
CA PHE A 76 -14.97 2.95 -4.85
C PHE A 76 -16.29 2.75 -5.61
N LEU A 77 -16.24 2.41 -6.91
CA LEU A 77 -17.44 2.11 -7.73
C LEU A 77 -18.51 3.21 -7.71
N TRP A 78 -18.14 4.49 -7.63
CA TRP A 78 -19.06 5.64 -7.67
C TRP A 78 -19.92 5.72 -8.96
N TYR A 79 -19.52 4.99 -10.01
CA TYR A 79 -20.27 4.84 -11.26
C TYR A 79 -21.26 3.65 -11.25
N ARG A 80 -21.13 2.69 -10.32
CA ARG A 80 -22.02 1.52 -10.22
C ARG A 80 -23.38 1.95 -9.66
N ARG A 81 -24.46 1.70 -10.38
CA ARG A 81 -25.81 2.04 -9.91
C ARG A 81 -26.22 1.11 -8.76
N ILE A 82 -26.83 1.68 -7.71
CA ILE A 82 -27.45 0.88 -6.65
C ILE A 82 -28.75 0.28 -7.19
N ALA A 83 -28.72 -1.02 -7.47
CA ALA A 83 -29.86 -1.80 -7.92
C ALA A 83 -29.80 -3.23 -7.36
N ALA A 84 -30.92 -3.94 -7.36
CA ALA A 84 -30.94 -5.36 -7.01
C ALA A 84 -29.99 -6.14 -7.96
N GLY A 85 -29.05 -6.91 -7.39
CA GLY A 85 -28.03 -7.64 -8.15
C GLY A 85 -26.79 -6.81 -8.54
N SER A 86 -26.75 -5.51 -8.19
CA SER A 86 -25.53 -4.70 -8.26
C SER A 86 -24.60 -5.01 -7.09
N GLY A 87 -23.31 -4.74 -7.28
CA GLY A 87 -22.25 -4.99 -6.32
C GLY A 87 -20.94 -5.30 -7.02
N VAL A 88 -19.90 -5.64 -6.26
CA VAL A 88 -18.55 -5.91 -6.76
C VAL A 88 -18.54 -6.98 -7.86
N GLY A 89 -19.30 -8.06 -7.68
CA GLY A 89 -19.31 -9.21 -8.60
C GLY A 89 -20.19 -9.05 -9.86
N ALA A 90 -20.83 -7.89 -10.08
CA ALA A 90 -21.77 -7.73 -11.19
C ALA A 90 -21.07 -7.47 -12.54
N TYR A 91 -21.60 -8.06 -13.62
CA TYR A 91 -21.15 -7.88 -15.02
C TYR A 91 -21.57 -6.54 -15.65
N GLY A 92 -22.23 -5.66 -14.90
CA GLY A 92 -22.72 -4.39 -15.41
C GLY A 92 -23.24 -3.48 -14.31
N PHE A 93 -24.23 -2.66 -14.66
CA PHE A 93 -24.78 -1.56 -13.84
C PHE A 93 -23.88 -0.34 -13.73
N ASP A 94 -22.77 -0.30 -14.47
CA ASP A 94 -21.93 0.88 -14.57
C ASP A 94 -22.67 1.96 -15.37
N SER A 95 -22.76 3.15 -14.78
CA SER A 95 -23.08 4.38 -15.48
C SER A 95 -21.85 4.78 -16.31
N MET A 96 -22.01 4.89 -17.62
CA MET A 96 -20.95 5.24 -18.55
C MET A 96 -21.48 6.20 -19.62
N ASP A 97 -20.58 6.98 -20.19
CA ASP A 97 -20.90 7.79 -21.37
C ASP A 97 -20.86 6.97 -22.67
N GLN A 98 -21.17 7.63 -23.79
CA GLN A 98 -21.20 7.00 -25.11
C GLN A 98 -19.83 6.48 -25.59
N TRP A 99 -18.73 6.88 -24.93
CA TRP A 99 -17.36 6.49 -25.26
C TRP A 99 -16.84 5.35 -24.36
N GLY A 100 -17.72 4.76 -23.54
CA GLY A 100 -17.36 3.68 -22.62
C GLY A 100 -16.60 4.14 -21.38
N ARG A 101 -16.62 5.45 -21.07
CA ARG A 101 -15.95 6.00 -19.88
C ARG A 101 -16.92 6.04 -18.69
N PRO A 102 -16.52 5.56 -17.50
CA PRO A 102 -17.33 5.66 -16.29
C PRO A 102 -17.80 7.08 -15.99
N TYR A 103 -19.02 7.18 -15.47
CA TYR A 103 -19.70 8.42 -15.15
C TYR A 103 -20.43 8.29 -13.80
N PRO A 104 -20.49 9.34 -12.94
CA PRO A 104 -21.12 9.22 -11.63
C PRO A 104 -22.56 8.75 -11.71
N ASP A 105 -22.93 7.81 -10.82
CA ASP A 105 -24.31 7.35 -10.73
C ASP A 105 -25.24 8.53 -10.42
N PRO A 106 -26.16 8.91 -11.33
CA PRO A 106 -26.96 10.12 -11.21
C PRO A 106 -28.00 10.07 -10.07
N GLN A 107 -28.20 8.89 -9.46
CA GLN A 107 -29.01 8.76 -8.25
C GLN A 107 -28.21 9.14 -7.00
N ARG A 108 -26.96 8.69 -6.89
CA ARG A 108 -26.07 9.01 -5.77
C ARG A 108 -25.40 10.38 -5.87
N PHE A 109 -25.12 10.82 -7.09
CA PHE A 109 -24.43 12.09 -7.38
C PHE A 109 -25.31 12.96 -8.29
N PRO A 110 -26.43 13.50 -7.77
CA PRO A 110 -27.41 14.21 -8.58
C PRO A 110 -26.87 15.50 -9.21
N SER A 111 -25.87 16.16 -8.62
CA SER A 111 -25.25 17.35 -9.23
C SER A 111 -24.51 17.04 -10.52
N GLY A 112 -24.07 15.80 -10.72
CA GLY A 112 -23.36 15.37 -11.93
C GLY A 112 -24.25 15.15 -13.16
N ARG A 113 -25.57 15.30 -13.03
CA ARG A 113 -26.51 15.18 -14.15
C ARG A 113 -26.22 16.23 -15.23
N GLY A 114 -26.61 15.94 -16.47
CA GLY A 114 -26.49 16.88 -17.58
C GLY A 114 -25.07 17.12 -18.10
N GLY A 115 -24.14 16.19 -17.88
CA GLY A 115 -22.76 16.27 -18.39
C GLY A 115 -21.74 16.91 -17.43
N GLY A 116 -22.16 17.34 -16.24
CA GLY A 116 -21.26 17.97 -15.25
C GLY A 116 -20.30 17.02 -14.54
N GLY A 117 -20.59 15.72 -14.52
CA GLY A 117 -19.79 14.69 -13.85
C GLY A 117 -19.50 15.05 -12.40
N PHE A 118 -18.23 14.99 -11.99
CA PHE A 118 -17.84 15.43 -10.65
C PHE A 118 -17.51 16.91 -10.52
N ARG A 119 -17.56 17.70 -11.59
CA ARG A 119 -17.20 19.12 -11.55
C ARG A 119 -17.92 19.91 -10.45
N PRO A 120 -19.24 19.78 -10.25
CA PRO A 120 -19.91 20.51 -9.17
C PRO A 120 -19.46 20.10 -7.77
N ILE A 121 -19.05 18.85 -7.57
CA ILE A 121 -18.53 18.37 -6.28
C ILE A 121 -17.10 18.87 -6.08
N ALA A 122 -16.25 18.79 -7.11
CA ALA A 122 -14.89 19.31 -7.07
C ALA A 122 -14.88 20.82 -6.80
N ASP A 123 -15.74 21.60 -7.47
CA ASP A 123 -15.85 23.05 -7.27
C ASP A 123 -16.23 23.38 -5.82
N LYS A 124 -17.16 22.63 -5.20
CA LYS A 124 -17.52 22.77 -3.78
C LYS A 124 -16.35 22.44 -2.86
N VAL A 125 -15.61 21.36 -3.14
CA VAL A 125 -14.43 20.95 -2.37
C VAL A 125 -13.32 22.00 -2.46
N HIS A 126 -13.02 22.49 -3.67
CA HIS A 126 -12.03 23.56 -3.88
C HIS A 126 -12.43 24.86 -3.21
N ALA A 127 -13.72 25.21 -3.21
CA ALA A 127 -14.23 26.39 -2.51
C ALA A 127 -14.05 26.28 -0.98
N MET A 128 -13.99 25.07 -0.43
CA MET A 128 -13.64 24.84 0.98
C MET A 128 -12.13 24.85 1.26
N GLY A 129 -11.29 24.99 0.23
CA GLY A 129 -9.84 25.16 0.37
C GLY A 129 -9.00 23.88 0.38
N PHE A 130 -9.58 22.73 0.01
CA PHE A 130 -8.85 21.45 -0.12
C PHE A 130 -9.14 20.77 -1.46
N LYS A 131 -8.53 19.60 -1.68
CA LYS A 131 -8.42 18.92 -2.97
C LYS A 131 -9.37 17.73 -3.07
N PHE A 132 -9.84 17.48 -4.29
CA PHE A 132 -10.82 16.43 -4.58
C PHE A 132 -10.16 15.21 -5.21
N GLY A 133 -10.50 14.00 -4.74
CA GLY A 133 -9.97 12.76 -5.28
C GLY A 133 -11.05 11.72 -5.60
N ILE A 134 -10.69 10.79 -6.48
CA ILE A 134 -11.54 9.65 -6.84
C ILE A 134 -10.73 8.35 -6.94
N HIS A 135 -11.38 7.24 -6.59
CA HIS A 135 -10.91 5.89 -6.88
C HIS A 135 -11.25 5.51 -8.33
N LEU A 136 -10.36 4.74 -8.95
CA LEU A 136 -10.54 4.17 -10.29
C LEU A 136 -10.07 2.72 -10.31
N MET A 137 -10.77 1.88 -11.07
CA MET A 137 -10.25 0.57 -11.46
C MET A 137 -9.33 0.71 -12.68
N ASN A 138 -8.24 -0.07 -12.73
CA ASN A 138 -7.35 -0.09 -13.89
C ASN A 138 -8.07 -0.52 -15.17
N GLY A 139 -7.70 0.13 -16.28
CA GLY A 139 -8.13 -0.24 -17.62
C GLY A 139 -9.55 0.19 -17.98
N ILE A 140 -10.37 -0.75 -18.45
CA ILE A 140 -11.68 -0.51 -19.08
C ILE A 140 -12.75 -1.42 -18.49
N SER A 141 -13.99 -0.90 -18.35
CA SER A 141 -15.12 -1.68 -17.86
C SER A 141 -15.47 -2.80 -18.84
N THR A 142 -15.73 -4.00 -18.33
CA THR A 142 -16.26 -5.14 -19.09
C THR A 142 -17.57 -4.78 -19.79
N GLN A 143 -18.40 -3.91 -19.20
CA GLN A 143 -19.64 -3.44 -19.83
C GLN A 143 -19.34 -2.63 -21.11
N ALA A 144 -18.30 -1.80 -21.12
CA ALA A 144 -17.91 -1.01 -22.30
C ALA A 144 -17.36 -1.89 -23.43
N VAL A 145 -16.57 -2.92 -23.07
CA VAL A 145 -16.05 -3.93 -23.99
C VAL A 145 -17.18 -4.75 -24.60
N ASN A 146 -18.11 -5.26 -23.79
CA ASN A 146 -19.27 -6.02 -24.27
C ASN A 146 -20.14 -5.19 -25.21
N ALA A 147 -20.40 -3.92 -24.87
CA ALA A 147 -21.13 -2.98 -25.71
C ALA A 147 -20.34 -2.51 -26.95
N ASN A 148 -19.05 -2.81 -27.04
CA ASN A 148 -18.14 -2.40 -28.11
C ASN A 148 -18.18 -0.89 -28.41
N THR A 149 -18.18 -0.10 -27.34
CA THR A 149 -18.26 1.37 -27.41
C THR A 149 -17.14 1.96 -28.27
N PRO A 150 -17.39 3.07 -28.99
CA PRO A 150 -16.35 3.81 -29.68
C PRO A 150 -15.37 4.44 -28.69
N ILE A 151 -14.11 4.61 -29.09
CA ILE A 151 -13.10 5.32 -28.29
C ILE A 151 -13.11 6.80 -28.68
N LEU A 152 -13.09 7.70 -27.71
CA LEU A 152 -13.01 9.15 -27.97
C LEU A 152 -11.58 9.55 -28.36
N ASP A 153 -11.44 10.22 -29.51
CA ASP A 153 -10.28 11.05 -29.80
C ASP A 153 -10.49 12.45 -29.24
N VAL A 154 -9.77 12.78 -28.17
CA VAL A 154 -9.83 14.08 -27.50
C VAL A 154 -9.40 15.25 -28.39
N ARG A 155 -8.71 15.01 -29.50
CA ARG A 155 -8.26 16.07 -30.42
C ARG A 155 -9.35 16.47 -31.40
N THR A 156 -10.16 15.51 -31.85
CA THR A 156 -11.19 15.73 -32.87
C THR A 156 -12.60 15.76 -32.32
N GLY A 157 -12.81 15.26 -31.09
CA GLY A 157 -14.13 15.08 -30.49
C GLY A 157 -14.96 13.96 -31.12
N LYS A 158 -14.33 13.11 -31.94
CA LYS A 158 -14.96 12.03 -32.71
C LYS A 158 -14.38 10.67 -32.30
N ALA A 159 -14.86 9.59 -32.93
CA ALA A 159 -14.30 8.27 -32.71
C ALA A 159 -12.84 8.19 -33.18
N TYR A 160 -11.99 7.53 -32.40
CA TYR A 160 -10.57 7.37 -32.69
C TYR A 160 -10.35 6.51 -33.93
N VAL A 161 -9.65 7.09 -34.90
CA VAL A 161 -9.28 6.44 -36.16
C VAL A 161 -7.76 6.46 -36.30
N GLU A 162 -7.18 5.30 -36.55
CA GLU A 162 -5.75 5.13 -36.79
C GLU A 162 -5.58 4.12 -37.92
N ASN A 163 -4.73 4.44 -38.91
CA ASN A 163 -4.52 3.62 -40.11
C ASN A 163 -5.82 3.29 -40.88
N GLY A 164 -6.75 4.25 -40.96
CA GLY A 164 -8.04 4.08 -41.65
C GLY A 164 -9.05 3.19 -40.92
N ARG A 165 -8.69 2.62 -39.77
CA ARG A 165 -9.57 1.81 -38.92
C ARG A 165 -10.11 2.64 -37.76
N GLN A 166 -11.42 2.58 -37.54
CA GLN A 166 -12.03 3.07 -36.31
C GLN A 166 -11.88 2.00 -35.21
N TRP A 167 -11.20 2.34 -34.13
CA TRP A 167 -10.95 1.44 -33.01
C TRP A 167 -12.08 1.51 -31.96
N ARG A 168 -12.32 0.40 -31.27
CA ARG A 168 -13.40 0.25 -30.29
C ARG A 168 -12.93 -0.49 -29.04
N ALA A 169 -13.76 -0.48 -28.00
CA ALA A 169 -13.44 -1.08 -26.71
C ALA A 169 -13.01 -2.57 -26.80
N ARG A 170 -13.60 -3.39 -27.68
CA ARG A 170 -13.18 -4.80 -27.86
C ARG A 170 -11.79 -4.96 -28.46
N ASP A 171 -11.31 -3.95 -29.18
CA ASP A 171 -9.99 -4.01 -29.82
C ASP A 171 -8.85 -3.74 -28.82
N ILE A 172 -9.16 -3.11 -27.69
CA ILE A 172 -8.16 -2.65 -26.70
C ILE A 172 -8.26 -3.36 -25.35
N GLY A 173 -9.39 -3.99 -25.02
CA GLY A 173 -9.59 -4.70 -23.76
C GLY A 173 -8.85 -6.04 -23.72
N LEU A 174 -8.01 -6.24 -22.71
CA LEU A 174 -7.26 -7.49 -22.51
C LEU A 174 -8.08 -8.46 -21.65
N THR A 175 -8.92 -9.28 -22.29
CA THR A 175 -9.83 -10.21 -21.59
C THR A 175 -9.14 -11.27 -20.73
N HIS A 176 -7.85 -11.54 -20.97
CA HIS A 176 -7.01 -12.45 -20.16
C HIS A 176 -6.35 -11.75 -18.95
N ARG A 177 -6.50 -10.43 -18.80
CA ARG A 177 -5.96 -9.63 -17.68
C ARG A 177 -7.06 -8.81 -17.01
N THR A 178 -8.02 -9.52 -16.42
CA THR A 178 -9.06 -8.91 -15.57
C THR A 178 -8.50 -8.64 -14.17
N CYS A 179 -9.11 -7.72 -13.43
CA CYS A 179 -8.73 -7.51 -12.03
C CYS A 179 -8.95 -8.79 -11.21
N ALA A 180 -7.94 -9.23 -10.46
CA ALA A 180 -7.96 -10.51 -9.74
C ALA A 180 -9.18 -10.68 -8.80
N TRP A 181 -9.57 -9.64 -8.08
CA TRP A 181 -10.69 -9.67 -7.13
C TRP A 181 -12.02 -9.14 -7.71
N MET A 182 -11.99 -8.56 -8.91
CA MET A 182 -13.18 -8.09 -9.64
C MET A 182 -13.17 -8.53 -11.12
N PRO A 183 -13.10 -9.84 -11.42
CA PRO A 183 -12.82 -10.34 -12.78
C PRO A 183 -13.94 -10.03 -13.78
N LYS A 184 -15.14 -9.68 -13.29
CA LYS A 184 -16.32 -9.34 -14.09
C LYS A 184 -16.48 -7.85 -14.33
N GLY A 185 -15.78 -7.01 -13.56
CA GLY A 185 -15.94 -5.56 -13.58
C GLY A 185 -15.04 -4.88 -14.60
N PHE A 186 -13.72 -5.06 -14.47
CA PHE A 186 -12.71 -4.32 -15.23
C PHE A 186 -11.61 -5.24 -15.76
N MET A 187 -11.00 -4.83 -16.86
CA MET A 187 -9.84 -5.48 -17.47
C MET A 187 -8.81 -4.47 -17.94
N SER A 188 -7.57 -4.92 -18.00
CA SER A 188 -6.43 -4.13 -18.48
C SER A 188 -6.66 -3.64 -19.92
N VAL A 189 -6.07 -2.50 -20.26
CA VAL A 189 -6.09 -1.94 -21.62
C VAL A 189 -4.75 -2.20 -22.29
N ASN A 190 -4.78 -2.57 -23.57
CA ASN A 190 -3.58 -2.73 -24.37
C ASN A 190 -2.92 -1.37 -24.63
N THR A 191 -1.89 -1.05 -23.86
CA THR A 191 -1.14 0.20 -23.94
C THR A 191 -0.07 0.24 -25.03
N ASP A 192 0.15 -0.88 -25.74
CA ASP A 192 1.00 -0.94 -26.93
C ASP A 192 0.27 -0.37 -28.17
N LEU A 193 -1.06 -0.25 -28.12
CA LEU A 193 -1.88 0.33 -29.18
C LEU A 193 -2.10 1.83 -28.96
N GLY A 194 -2.02 2.62 -30.05
CA GLY A 194 -2.38 4.03 -30.04
C GLY A 194 -3.82 4.25 -29.55
N ALA A 195 -4.74 3.37 -29.95
CA ALA A 195 -6.14 3.37 -29.49
C ALA A 195 -6.30 3.12 -27.98
N GLY A 196 -5.49 2.24 -27.38
CA GLY A 196 -5.55 1.98 -25.95
C GLY A 196 -5.06 3.19 -25.14
N ARG A 197 -3.95 3.80 -25.57
CA ARG A 197 -3.48 5.07 -25.00
C ARG A 197 -4.46 6.22 -25.23
N ALA A 198 -5.16 6.26 -26.37
CA ALA A 198 -6.19 7.25 -26.65
C ALA A 198 -7.39 7.12 -25.71
N PHE A 199 -7.87 5.90 -25.44
CA PHE A 199 -8.91 5.64 -24.45
C PHE A 199 -8.49 6.15 -23.06
N LEU A 200 -7.33 5.72 -22.55
CA LEU A 200 -6.83 6.17 -21.25
C LEU A 200 -6.66 7.71 -21.20
N ARG A 201 -6.11 8.33 -22.26
CA ARG A 201 -6.01 9.80 -22.34
C ARG A 201 -7.37 10.48 -22.27
N SER A 202 -8.38 9.94 -22.96
CA SER A 202 -9.74 10.47 -22.91
C SER A 202 -10.39 10.32 -21.53
N LEU A 203 -10.04 9.24 -20.81
CA LEU A 203 -10.51 8.93 -19.48
C LEU A 203 -9.93 9.90 -18.44
N TYR A 204 -8.60 10.03 -18.40
CA TYR A 204 -7.93 10.92 -17.44
C TYR A 204 -8.18 12.41 -17.73
N ARG A 205 -8.32 12.80 -19.00
CA ARG A 205 -8.72 14.18 -19.35
C ARG A 205 -10.11 14.52 -18.81
N GLN A 206 -11.08 13.61 -18.90
CA GLN A 206 -12.41 13.81 -18.31
C GLN A 206 -12.33 14.08 -16.80
N TYR A 207 -11.49 13.35 -16.07
CA TYR A 207 -11.32 13.53 -14.63
C TYR A 207 -10.64 14.86 -14.28
N VAL A 208 -9.61 15.25 -15.05
CA VAL A 208 -8.98 16.56 -14.92
C VAL A 208 -9.94 17.70 -15.23
N ASP A 209 -10.76 17.56 -16.27
CA ASP A 209 -11.78 18.55 -16.65
C ASP A 209 -12.88 18.70 -15.57
N TRP A 210 -13.11 17.66 -14.77
CA TRP A 210 -13.95 17.73 -13.58
C TRP A 210 -13.26 18.36 -12.37
N GLY A 211 -11.95 18.65 -12.43
CA GLY A 211 -11.21 19.23 -11.31
C GLY A 211 -10.66 18.21 -10.31
N VAL A 212 -10.49 16.94 -10.70
CA VAL A 212 -9.84 15.93 -9.84
C VAL A 212 -8.37 16.29 -9.61
N ASP A 213 -7.92 16.15 -8.36
CA ASP A 213 -6.56 16.42 -7.89
C ASP A 213 -5.81 15.17 -7.43
N PHE A 214 -6.54 14.09 -7.18
CA PHE A 214 -6.01 12.85 -6.61
C PHE A 214 -6.71 11.65 -7.22
N ILE A 215 -5.94 10.69 -7.72
CA ILE A 215 -6.44 9.44 -8.28
C ILE A 215 -5.85 8.29 -7.48
N LYS A 216 -6.71 7.44 -6.91
CA LYS A 216 -6.35 6.11 -6.42
C LYS A 216 -6.70 5.09 -7.49
N LEU A 217 -5.68 4.56 -8.17
CA LEU A 217 -5.81 3.59 -9.24
C LEU A 217 -5.59 2.17 -8.71
N ASP A 218 -6.63 1.35 -8.80
CA ASP A 218 -6.72 0.04 -8.20
C ASP A 218 -6.59 -1.09 -9.23
N CYS A 219 -6.30 -2.31 -8.76
CA CYS A 219 -5.97 -3.47 -9.60
C CYS A 219 -4.84 -3.20 -10.62
N ILE A 220 -3.80 -2.49 -10.21
CA ILE A 220 -2.62 -2.23 -11.05
C ILE A 220 -1.29 -2.59 -10.39
N PHE A 221 -1.29 -2.80 -9.07
CA PHE A 221 -0.10 -3.07 -8.29
C PHE A 221 -0.25 -4.36 -7.46
N GLY A 222 0.84 -4.80 -6.82
CA GLY A 222 0.87 -6.08 -6.11
C GLY A 222 0.66 -7.28 -7.05
N THR A 223 -0.42 -8.03 -6.85
CA THR A 223 -0.72 -9.21 -7.67
C THR A 223 -1.07 -8.89 -9.11
N ASP A 224 -1.64 -7.71 -9.37
CA ASP A 224 -2.02 -7.25 -10.72
C ASP A 224 -0.89 -6.43 -11.38
N TYR A 225 0.34 -6.52 -10.83
CA TYR A 225 1.46 -5.65 -11.18
C TYR A 225 1.77 -5.61 -12.69
N SER A 226 1.69 -4.41 -13.25
CA SER A 226 2.07 -4.12 -14.63
C SER A 226 2.85 -2.81 -14.70
N PRO A 227 4.19 -2.86 -14.75
CA PRO A 227 4.99 -1.64 -14.83
C PRO A 227 4.68 -0.83 -16.10
N LYS A 228 4.40 -1.51 -17.21
CA LYS A 228 4.05 -0.86 -18.48
C LYS A 228 2.77 -0.01 -18.37
N GLU A 229 1.74 -0.53 -17.72
CA GLU A 229 0.48 0.20 -17.54
C GLU A 229 0.64 1.36 -16.56
N ILE A 230 1.37 1.15 -15.45
CA ILE A 230 1.68 2.22 -14.48
C ILE A 230 2.43 3.37 -15.16
N VAL A 231 3.45 3.06 -15.96
CA VAL A 231 4.22 4.05 -16.73
C VAL A 231 3.33 4.76 -17.75
N ALA A 232 2.50 4.03 -18.50
CA ALA A 232 1.61 4.63 -19.49
C ALA A 232 0.61 5.62 -18.85
N VAL A 233 0.01 5.25 -17.71
CA VAL A 233 -0.88 6.16 -16.96
C VAL A 233 -0.10 7.38 -16.45
N SER A 234 1.09 7.16 -15.89
CA SER A 234 1.98 8.24 -15.41
C SER A 234 2.31 9.24 -16.52
N GLU A 235 2.70 8.76 -17.70
CA GLU A 235 2.97 9.59 -18.88
C GLU A 235 1.75 10.40 -19.31
N ILE A 236 0.58 9.77 -19.39
CA ILE A 236 -0.67 10.44 -19.77
C ILE A 236 -1.00 11.55 -18.76
N LEU A 237 -0.86 11.31 -17.46
CA LEU A 237 -1.10 12.32 -16.44
C LEU A 237 -0.10 13.48 -16.46
N LYS A 238 1.13 13.28 -16.98
CA LYS A 238 2.10 14.37 -17.20
C LYS A 238 1.71 15.26 -18.38
N GLU A 239 0.98 14.74 -19.37
CA GLU A 239 0.53 15.51 -20.53
C GLU A 239 -0.61 16.49 -20.18
N LEU A 240 -1.27 16.33 -19.02
CA LEU A 240 -2.42 17.14 -18.61
C LEU A 240 -1.98 18.40 -17.86
N GLU A 241 -2.63 19.53 -18.14
CA GLU A 241 -2.29 20.84 -17.57
C GLU A 241 -2.50 20.89 -16.04
N ARG A 242 -3.50 20.18 -15.52
CA ARG A 242 -3.74 20.07 -14.08
C ARG A 242 -2.91 18.92 -13.51
N PRO A 243 -2.03 19.17 -12.53
CA PRO A 243 -1.33 18.08 -11.88
C PRO A 243 -2.26 17.31 -10.94
N VAL A 244 -2.26 15.98 -11.07
CA VAL A 244 -3.09 15.03 -10.31
C VAL A 244 -2.22 14.01 -9.58
N VAL A 245 -2.31 13.93 -8.25
CA VAL A 245 -1.58 12.96 -7.42
C VAL A 245 -1.97 11.54 -7.83
N LEU A 246 -0.99 10.69 -8.13
CA LEU A 246 -1.21 9.29 -8.51
C LEU A 246 -0.87 8.34 -7.35
N SER A 247 -1.91 7.75 -6.79
CA SER A 247 -1.87 6.64 -5.82
C SER A 247 -2.16 5.33 -6.54
N ILE A 248 -1.36 4.27 -6.31
CA ILE A 248 -1.61 2.94 -6.90
C ILE A 248 -1.91 1.86 -5.85
N SER A 249 -2.77 0.92 -6.22
CA SER A 249 -3.40 -0.09 -5.35
C SER A 249 -3.74 -1.37 -6.14
N PRO A 250 -3.94 -2.53 -5.48
CA PRO A 250 -3.60 -2.83 -4.09
C PRO A 250 -2.09 -3.14 -3.94
N GLY A 251 -1.65 -3.40 -2.72
CA GLY A 251 -0.24 -3.68 -2.40
C GLY A 251 0.01 -5.14 -2.01
N THR A 252 -0.88 -6.05 -2.38
CA THR A 252 -0.79 -7.47 -2.01
C THR A 252 0.51 -8.08 -2.54
N ALA A 253 1.30 -8.68 -1.65
CA ALA A 253 2.61 -9.27 -1.95
C ALA A 253 3.67 -8.31 -2.50
N VAL A 254 3.55 -7.01 -2.26
CA VAL A 254 4.54 -6.02 -2.71
C VAL A 254 5.86 -6.17 -1.95
N THR A 255 6.96 -6.08 -2.69
CA THR A 255 8.33 -6.04 -2.14
C THR A 255 9.02 -4.72 -2.49
N PRO A 256 10.12 -4.35 -1.80
CA PRO A 256 10.90 -3.17 -2.17
C PRO A 256 11.42 -3.19 -3.61
N ALA A 257 11.69 -4.38 -4.18
CA ALA A 257 12.13 -4.53 -5.56
C ALA A 257 11.03 -4.18 -6.58
N LEU A 258 9.77 -4.54 -6.30
CA LEU A 258 8.64 -4.11 -7.13
C LEU A 258 8.49 -2.58 -7.11
N ALA A 259 8.63 -1.97 -5.94
CA ALA A 259 8.54 -0.53 -5.78
C ALA A 259 9.65 0.23 -6.51
N GLU A 260 10.88 -0.30 -6.56
CA GLU A 260 12.01 0.30 -7.30
C GLU A 260 11.62 0.70 -8.73
N ASN A 261 10.92 -0.20 -9.42
CA ASN A 261 10.55 -0.02 -10.82
C ASN A 261 9.52 1.10 -11.06
N ILE A 262 8.75 1.48 -10.04
CA ILE A 262 7.60 2.40 -10.20
C ILE A 262 7.67 3.68 -9.38
N THR A 263 8.57 3.75 -8.39
CA THR A 263 8.66 4.91 -7.46
C THR A 263 8.77 6.25 -8.18
N GLN A 264 9.55 6.33 -9.27
CA GLN A 264 9.71 7.53 -10.10
C GLN A 264 8.48 7.89 -10.98
N HIS A 265 7.47 7.03 -11.03
CA HIS A 265 6.28 7.18 -11.88
C HIS A 265 5.00 7.48 -11.09
N VAL A 266 5.02 7.35 -9.76
CA VAL A 266 3.85 7.55 -8.91
C VAL A 266 4.16 8.49 -7.75
N ASP A 267 3.13 8.93 -7.04
CA ASP A 267 3.25 9.78 -5.86
C ASP A 267 3.07 8.99 -4.56
N MET A 268 2.28 7.92 -4.59
CA MET A 268 2.19 6.94 -3.51
C MET A 268 1.79 5.56 -4.06
N TYR A 269 2.20 4.50 -3.36
CA TYR A 269 1.94 3.13 -3.79
C TYR A 269 1.71 2.25 -2.58
N ARG A 270 0.62 1.48 -2.60
CA ARG A 270 0.27 0.61 -1.48
C ARG A 270 1.27 -0.54 -1.33
N VAL A 271 1.69 -0.86 -0.11
CA VAL A 271 2.70 -1.90 0.16
C VAL A 271 2.15 -3.12 0.93
N THR A 272 0.85 -3.12 1.23
CA THR A 272 0.14 -4.19 1.95
C THR A 272 -1.18 -4.55 1.24
N GLY A 273 -1.92 -5.55 1.72
CA GLY A 273 -3.32 -5.72 1.31
C GLY A 273 -4.22 -4.61 1.88
N ASP A 274 -5.54 -4.77 1.77
CA ASP A 274 -6.50 -3.91 2.48
C ASP A 274 -6.27 -3.99 3.99
N ASP A 275 -5.92 -2.86 4.61
CA ASP A 275 -5.87 -2.74 6.08
C ASP A 275 -7.28 -2.58 6.65
N TRP A 276 -7.53 -3.24 7.77
CA TRP A 276 -8.80 -3.23 8.48
C TRP A 276 -8.56 -3.20 9.98
N ASP A 277 -9.64 -3.01 10.73
CA ASP A 277 -9.60 -2.74 12.17
C ASP A 277 -9.41 -3.98 13.05
N SER A 278 -8.52 -4.90 12.65
CA SER A 278 -8.08 -6.01 13.50
C SER A 278 -6.56 -6.00 13.70
N TRP A 279 -6.09 -6.37 14.88
CA TRP A 279 -4.64 -6.44 15.13
C TRP A 279 -3.90 -7.39 14.19
N LYS A 280 -4.60 -8.41 13.67
CA LYS A 280 -4.06 -9.33 12.67
C LYS A 280 -3.75 -8.63 11.34
N ASP A 281 -4.51 -7.60 10.99
CA ASP A 281 -4.32 -6.81 9.77
C ASP A 281 -3.25 -5.73 10.01
N VAL A 282 -3.23 -5.11 11.19
CA VAL A 282 -2.22 -4.09 11.55
C VAL A 282 -0.82 -4.69 11.73
N ARG A 283 -0.67 -5.84 12.40
CA ARG A 283 0.64 -6.42 12.76
C ARG A 283 1.61 -6.61 11.58
N PRO A 284 1.21 -7.18 10.43
CA PRO A 284 2.10 -7.35 9.27
C PRO A 284 2.74 -6.05 8.76
N HIS A 285 2.09 -4.90 8.96
CA HIS A 285 2.62 -3.59 8.54
C HIS A 285 3.98 -3.28 9.16
N PHE A 286 4.28 -3.79 10.37
CA PHE A 286 5.59 -3.58 11.00
C PHE A 286 6.74 -4.19 10.19
N ASP A 287 6.57 -5.42 9.70
CA ASP A 287 7.62 -6.11 8.95
C ASP A 287 7.77 -5.53 7.53
N VAL A 288 6.66 -5.09 6.93
CA VAL A 288 6.65 -4.41 5.62
C VAL A 288 7.31 -3.03 5.72
N ALA A 289 6.88 -2.19 6.67
CA ALA A 289 7.44 -0.87 6.88
C ALA A 289 8.95 -0.92 7.15
N ARG A 290 9.40 -1.88 7.98
CA ARG A 290 10.82 -2.16 8.22
C ARG A 290 11.57 -2.43 6.93
N SER A 291 11.04 -3.30 6.08
CA SER A 291 11.67 -3.70 4.82
C SER A 291 11.77 -2.52 3.84
N PHE A 292 10.73 -1.69 3.76
CA PHE A 292 10.71 -0.49 2.93
C PHE A 292 11.65 0.61 3.45
N ALA A 293 11.73 0.80 4.77
CA ALA A 293 12.69 1.70 5.38
C ALA A 293 14.14 1.25 5.10
N ALA A 294 14.45 -0.03 5.33
CA ALA A 294 15.77 -0.60 5.10
C ALA A 294 16.21 -0.52 3.63
N ALA A 295 15.27 -0.58 2.69
CA ALA A 295 15.52 -0.43 1.26
C ALA A 295 15.56 1.04 0.79
N ASN A 296 15.56 2.02 1.71
CA ASN A 296 15.52 3.45 1.40
C ASN A 296 14.34 3.84 0.48
N LYS A 297 13.19 3.19 0.65
CA LYS A 297 11.98 3.45 -0.15
C LYS A 297 11.04 4.46 0.46
N ILE A 298 11.22 4.81 1.73
CA ILE A 298 10.44 5.87 2.37
C ILE A 298 10.88 7.24 1.83
N GLY A 299 9.96 7.95 1.17
CA GLY A 299 10.21 9.27 0.61
C GLY A 299 11.21 9.25 -0.55
N ALA A 300 11.26 8.14 -1.31
CA ALA A 300 12.08 8.00 -2.51
C ALA A 300 11.70 9.04 -3.58
N PRO A 301 12.59 9.41 -4.51
CA PRO A 301 12.23 10.28 -5.63
C PRO A 301 11.02 9.76 -6.40
N GLY A 302 10.09 10.65 -6.71
CA GLY A 302 8.82 10.34 -7.36
C GLY A 302 8.42 11.34 -8.43
N LEU A 303 7.27 11.09 -9.06
CA LEU A 303 6.76 11.82 -10.22
C LEU A 303 6.80 13.35 -10.07
N ARG A 304 6.30 13.86 -8.94
CA ARG A 304 6.20 15.30 -8.65
C ARG A 304 6.88 15.69 -7.35
N GLY A 305 7.86 14.90 -6.91
CA GLY A 305 8.55 15.13 -5.65
C GLY A 305 9.03 13.83 -5.05
N ARG A 306 8.39 13.42 -3.96
CA ARG A 306 8.66 12.13 -3.33
C ARG A 306 7.50 11.18 -3.57
N SER A 307 7.84 9.91 -3.75
CA SER A 307 6.89 8.82 -3.70
C SER A 307 6.86 8.22 -2.29
N TRP A 308 5.66 7.91 -1.82
CA TRP A 308 5.43 7.46 -0.46
C TRP A 308 4.92 6.01 -0.44
N PRO A 309 5.61 5.07 0.24
CA PRO A 309 5.06 3.75 0.48
C PRO A 309 3.84 3.90 1.38
N ASP A 310 2.70 3.40 0.91
CA ASP A 310 1.41 3.56 1.52
C ASP A 310 1.01 2.29 2.30
N LEU A 311 0.92 2.44 3.61
CA LEU A 311 0.46 1.41 4.53
C LEU A 311 -1.08 1.29 4.58
N ASP A 312 -1.78 1.99 3.69
CA ASP A 312 -3.23 2.03 3.56
C ASP A 312 -3.90 2.98 4.57
N MET A 313 -5.23 3.06 4.46
CA MET A 313 -6.10 3.93 5.24
C MET A 313 -6.09 3.57 6.74
N LEU A 314 -6.53 4.51 7.57
CA LEU A 314 -6.65 4.37 9.01
C LEU A 314 -8.09 3.99 9.36
N PRO A 315 -8.37 2.71 9.73
CA PRO A 315 -9.72 2.22 9.96
C PRO A 315 -10.17 2.58 11.39
N PHE A 316 -10.34 3.88 11.64
CA PHE A 316 -10.68 4.43 12.96
C PHE A 316 -12.07 5.07 12.97
N GLY A 317 -12.71 5.13 14.14
CA GLY A 317 -14.01 5.77 14.32
C GLY A 317 -15.16 4.92 13.78
N TRP A 318 -16.11 5.54 13.06
CA TRP A 318 -17.34 4.90 12.58
C TRP A 318 -17.17 4.35 11.16
N LEU A 319 -17.28 3.02 11.02
CA LEU A 319 -16.90 2.19 9.89
C LEU A 319 -18.05 1.29 9.40
N THR A 320 -17.78 0.53 8.34
CA THR A 320 -18.55 -0.63 7.89
C THR A 320 -17.69 -1.90 7.87
N ASP A 321 -18.25 -3.02 7.42
CA ASP A 321 -17.51 -4.27 7.21
C ASP A 321 -16.92 -4.32 5.80
N ALA A 322 -15.81 -5.03 5.64
CA ALA A 322 -15.19 -5.28 4.34
C ALA A 322 -16.20 -5.89 3.35
N GLY A 323 -16.34 -5.28 2.18
CA GLY A 323 -17.27 -5.73 1.14
C GLY A 323 -18.76 -5.50 1.46
N ALA A 324 -19.09 -4.73 2.50
CA ALA A 324 -20.48 -4.42 2.82
C ALA A 324 -21.16 -3.62 1.69
N ASN A 325 -22.47 -3.86 1.52
CA ASN A 325 -23.34 -3.10 0.61
C ASN A 325 -24.23 -2.09 1.38
N GLN A 326 -23.89 -1.86 2.65
CA GLN A 326 -24.56 -0.96 3.58
C GLN A 326 -23.52 -0.42 4.56
N GLY A 327 -23.85 0.66 5.27
CA GLY A 327 -22.98 1.27 6.27
C GLY A 327 -22.87 2.78 6.09
N PRO A 328 -22.13 3.45 6.98
CA PRO A 328 -21.41 2.90 8.13
C PRO A 328 -22.35 2.43 9.25
N HIS A 329 -21.97 1.39 10.02
CA HIS A 329 -22.84 0.75 11.03
C HIS A 329 -22.14 0.25 12.29
N ARG A 330 -20.83 0.46 12.45
CA ARG A 330 -20.11 0.03 13.66
C ARG A 330 -18.90 0.91 13.95
N THR A 331 -18.41 0.88 15.18
CA THR A 331 -17.12 1.48 15.53
C THR A 331 -15.98 0.53 15.16
N THR A 332 -14.77 1.06 14.96
CA THR A 332 -13.51 0.31 14.92
C THR A 332 -13.41 -0.72 16.07
N SER A 333 -12.91 -1.90 15.74
CA SER A 333 -12.64 -3.00 16.66
C SER A 333 -11.25 -2.91 17.28
N LEU A 334 -10.38 -2.04 16.76
CA LEU A 334 -9.09 -1.73 17.37
C LEU A 334 -9.28 -1.00 18.70
N THR A 335 -8.61 -1.50 19.72
CA THR A 335 -8.43 -0.77 20.98
C THR A 335 -7.68 0.54 20.74
N PHE A 336 -7.80 1.48 21.65
CA PHE A 336 -7.11 2.76 21.47
C PHE A 336 -5.58 2.64 21.51
N ASP A 337 -5.04 1.67 22.24
CA ASP A 337 -3.60 1.39 22.26
C ASP A 337 -3.13 0.88 20.88
N GLU A 338 -3.93 0.02 20.23
CA GLU A 338 -3.67 -0.44 18.86
C GLU A 338 -3.77 0.70 17.85
N GLN A 339 -4.79 1.57 17.94
CA GLN A 339 -4.91 2.76 17.10
C GLN A 339 -3.70 3.70 17.28
N THR A 340 -3.26 3.89 18.52
CA THR A 340 -2.08 4.71 18.84
C THR A 340 -0.82 4.10 18.25
N THR A 341 -0.64 2.79 18.40
CA THR A 341 0.48 2.03 17.84
C THR A 341 0.51 2.07 16.31
N GLN A 342 -0.65 1.94 15.66
CA GLN A 342 -0.78 2.08 14.22
C GLN A 342 -0.37 3.49 13.76
N MET A 343 -0.86 4.53 14.42
CA MET A 343 -0.50 5.91 14.10
C MET A 343 0.99 6.21 14.30
N VAL A 344 1.62 5.62 15.33
CA VAL A 344 3.07 5.72 15.55
C VAL A 344 3.82 5.08 14.38
N LEU A 345 3.42 3.89 13.94
CA LEU A 345 4.05 3.22 12.80
C LEU A 345 3.85 4.01 11.51
N TRP A 346 2.63 4.45 11.18
CA TRP A 346 2.36 5.24 9.96
C TRP A 346 3.16 6.53 9.94
N SER A 347 3.31 7.18 11.09
CA SER A 347 4.13 8.39 11.23
C SER A 347 5.61 8.08 11.01
N MET A 348 6.14 7.06 11.67
CA MET A 348 7.53 6.64 11.55
C MET A 348 7.85 6.16 10.13
N ALA A 349 6.98 5.40 9.49
CA ALA A 349 7.13 4.95 8.11
C ALA A 349 6.93 6.08 7.09
N LYS A 350 6.49 7.26 7.53
CA LYS A 350 6.06 8.38 6.68
C LYS A 350 5.03 7.94 5.63
N SER A 351 4.13 7.05 6.02
CA SER A 351 2.99 6.64 5.20
C SER A 351 2.05 7.83 4.98
N PRO A 352 1.35 7.93 3.84
CA PRO A 352 0.19 8.79 3.74
C PRO A 352 -0.79 8.53 4.90
N LEU A 353 -1.46 9.58 5.38
CA LEU A 353 -2.45 9.48 6.46
C LEU A 353 -3.85 9.73 5.89
N MET A 354 -4.50 8.67 5.43
CA MET A 354 -5.89 8.72 4.95
C MET A 354 -6.83 8.19 6.03
N TYR A 355 -7.64 9.05 6.63
CA TYR A 355 -8.67 8.63 7.58
C TYR A 355 -9.81 7.91 6.83
N GLY A 356 -10.24 6.73 7.29
CA GLY A 356 -11.30 5.94 6.62
C GLY A 356 -12.70 6.08 7.23
N GLY A 357 -12.79 6.55 8.48
CA GLY A 357 -14.06 6.65 9.19
C GLY A 357 -14.98 7.79 8.75
N ASP A 358 -16.26 7.69 9.11
CA ASP A 358 -17.24 8.75 8.88
C ASP A 358 -17.01 9.91 9.85
N LEU A 359 -16.53 11.04 9.32
CA LEU A 359 -16.17 12.24 10.06
C LEU A 359 -17.36 12.87 10.80
N ARG A 360 -18.60 12.57 10.38
CA ARG A 360 -19.82 12.98 11.10
C ARG A 360 -19.90 12.40 12.52
N HIS A 361 -19.14 11.34 12.77
CA HIS A 361 -19.06 10.62 14.04
C HIS A 361 -17.64 10.65 14.63
N LEU A 362 -16.77 11.58 14.21
CA LEU A 362 -15.40 11.69 14.72
C LEU A 362 -15.39 12.22 16.16
N ASP A 363 -15.08 11.34 17.10
CA ASP A 363 -14.90 11.68 18.51
C ASP A 363 -13.57 12.40 18.77
N ASP A 364 -13.51 13.10 19.92
CA ASP A 364 -12.34 13.92 20.28
C ASP A 364 -11.10 13.10 20.57
N ARG A 365 -11.24 11.85 21.04
CA ARG A 365 -10.10 10.99 21.36
C ARG A 365 -9.39 10.57 20.07
N THR A 366 -10.15 10.10 19.07
CA THR A 366 -9.62 9.78 17.74
C THR A 366 -9.14 11.03 17.03
N PHE A 367 -9.87 12.15 17.10
CA PHE A 367 -9.43 13.43 16.54
C PHE A 367 -8.06 13.86 17.09
N ASN A 368 -7.88 13.84 18.41
CA ASN A 368 -6.62 14.23 19.04
C ASN A 368 -5.45 13.31 18.67
N LEU A 369 -5.72 12.02 18.43
CA LEU A 369 -4.71 11.07 17.98
C LEU A 369 -4.26 11.37 16.54
N ILE A 370 -5.21 11.47 15.59
CA ILE A 370 -4.89 11.71 14.17
C ILE A 370 -4.35 13.11 13.92
N THR A 371 -4.61 14.07 14.81
CA THR A 371 -4.07 15.44 14.73
C THR A 371 -2.90 15.70 15.66
N HIS A 372 -2.36 14.67 16.33
CA HIS A 372 -1.33 14.86 17.35
C HIS A 372 -0.06 15.52 16.74
N PRO A 373 0.35 16.70 17.23
CA PRO A 373 1.36 17.52 16.55
C PRO A 373 2.71 16.82 16.40
N THR A 374 3.12 16.02 17.40
CA THR A 374 4.37 15.25 17.32
C THR A 374 4.31 14.15 16.25
N LEU A 375 3.18 13.45 16.11
CA LEU A 375 3.02 12.40 15.11
C LEU A 375 3.03 12.99 13.70
N LEU A 376 2.27 14.06 13.49
CA LEU A 376 2.24 14.78 12.22
C LEU A 376 3.61 15.34 11.84
N LYS A 377 4.36 15.85 12.83
CA LYS A 377 5.73 16.31 12.64
C LYS A 377 6.67 15.16 12.25
N ILE A 378 6.56 13.99 12.87
CA ILE A 378 7.33 12.81 12.48
C ILE A 378 6.99 12.41 11.03
N ASN A 379 5.71 12.31 10.72
CA ASN A 379 5.25 11.94 9.39
C ASN A 379 5.80 12.88 8.29
N HIS A 380 5.79 14.20 8.53
CA HIS A 380 6.18 15.20 7.54
C HIS A 380 7.67 15.59 7.58
N HIS A 381 8.16 15.99 8.75
CA HIS A 381 9.37 16.80 8.94
C HIS A 381 10.57 16.03 9.49
N THR A 382 10.53 14.70 9.47
CA THR A 382 11.71 13.90 9.82
C THR A 382 12.35 13.22 8.63
N ARG A 383 13.59 12.81 8.85
CA ARG A 383 14.44 12.04 7.94
C ARG A 383 15.09 10.88 8.70
N ASN A 384 15.70 9.97 7.94
CA ASN A 384 16.38 8.77 8.46
C ASN A 384 15.45 7.95 9.35
N ASN A 385 14.18 7.86 8.95
CA ASN A 385 13.22 7.06 9.66
C ASN A 385 13.49 5.59 9.39
N MET A 386 13.73 4.81 10.45
CA MET A 386 14.05 3.40 10.32
C MET A 386 13.78 2.63 11.61
N GLU A 387 13.54 1.33 11.47
CA GLU A 387 13.63 0.39 12.58
C GLU A 387 15.10 0.12 12.93
N PHE A 388 15.38 -0.11 14.21
CA PHE A 388 16.68 -0.58 14.67
C PHE A 388 16.52 -1.70 15.72
N GLY A 389 17.39 -2.71 15.64
CA GLY A 389 17.27 -3.93 16.44
C GLY A 389 18.00 -3.91 17.79
N TYR A 390 18.69 -2.82 18.14
CA TYR A 390 19.49 -2.75 19.37
C TYR A 390 18.63 -2.45 20.61
N ILE A 391 17.78 -3.41 20.99
CA ILE A 391 16.86 -3.30 22.13
C ILE A 391 16.91 -4.53 23.02
N HIS A 392 16.65 -4.33 24.31
CA HIS A 392 16.42 -5.40 25.28
C HIS A 392 14.94 -5.45 25.63
N SER A 393 14.31 -6.63 25.56
CA SER A 393 12.91 -6.82 25.91
C SER A 393 12.74 -8.01 26.85
N GLU A 394 11.93 -7.81 27.89
CA GLU A 394 11.52 -8.85 28.84
C GLU A 394 10.00 -8.76 29.06
N ARG A 395 9.32 -9.89 29.24
CA ARG A 395 7.89 -9.86 29.64
C ARG A 395 7.77 -9.28 31.04
N ALA A 396 6.80 -8.41 31.25
CA ALA A 396 6.53 -7.89 32.59
C ALA A 396 5.91 -8.99 33.47
N SER A 397 6.51 -9.27 34.62
CA SER A 397 5.96 -10.20 35.62
C SER A 397 4.57 -9.72 36.06
N LYS A 398 3.58 -10.62 36.11
CA LYS A 398 2.28 -10.33 36.73
C LYS A 398 2.49 -10.03 38.24
N PRO A 399 1.68 -9.17 38.88
CA PRO A 399 1.57 -9.18 40.34
C PRO A 399 1.04 -10.56 40.76
N ASP A 400 1.63 -11.14 41.81
CA ASP A 400 1.28 -12.46 42.36
C ASP A 400 -0.23 -12.61 42.60
N GLU A 401 -0.85 -13.58 41.93
CA GLU A 401 -2.06 -14.23 42.43
C GLU A 401 -1.74 -15.72 42.65
N GLN A 402 -1.75 -16.08 43.92
CA GLN A 402 -1.45 -17.41 44.44
C GLN A 402 -2.49 -18.44 43.97
N SER A 403 -1.97 -19.62 43.61
CA SER A 403 -2.50 -20.94 43.98
C SER A 403 -3.90 -21.35 43.46
N GLY A 404 -3.89 -22.19 42.42
CA GLY A 404 -4.46 -23.54 42.54
C GLY A 404 -5.74 -23.86 41.75
N ARG A 405 -5.60 -24.63 40.66
CA ARG A 405 -6.32 -25.91 40.48
C ARG A 405 -5.91 -26.64 39.19
N SER A 406 -5.73 -27.95 39.34
CA SER A 406 -5.45 -28.94 38.31
C SER A 406 -6.71 -29.37 37.55
N LYS A 407 -6.48 -29.98 36.37
CA LYS A 407 -7.33 -30.77 35.44
C LYS A 407 -7.45 -30.08 34.06
N SER A 408 -7.37 -30.77 32.91
CA SER A 408 -7.34 -32.20 32.58
C SER A 408 -6.70 -32.34 31.20
N GLY A 409 -5.93 -33.41 30.98
CA GLY A 409 -5.47 -33.80 29.65
C GLY A 409 -6.59 -34.45 28.82
N TYR A 410 -6.46 -34.33 27.50
CA TYR A 410 -6.44 -35.39 26.48
C TYR A 410 -6.14 -34.75 25.10
N PRO A 411 -5.67 -35.53 24.11
CA PRO A 411 -4.58 -35.15 23.22
C PRO A 411 -5.03 -35.07 21.75
N VAL A 412 -4.35 -34.28 20.91
CA VAL A 412 -4.35 -34.58 19.46
C VAL A 412 -2.96 -34.33 18.89
N ASP A 413 -2.49 -35.39 18.25
CA ASP A 413 -1.26 -35.61 17.51
C ASP A 413 -0.96 -34.51 16.48
N VAL A 414 0.25 -33.96 16.50
CA VAL A 414 0.82 -33.19 15.39
C VAL A 414 1.86 -34.09 14.75
N THR A 415 1.53 -34.59 13.56
CA THR A 415 2.38 -35.51 12.81
C THR A 415 3.77 -34.91 12.57
N ASN A 416 4.76 -35.73 12.89
CA ASN A 416 6.19 -35.47 12.90
C ASN A 416 6.72 -34.91 11.58
N ASN A 417 7.25 -33.67 11.62
CA ASN A 417 8.36 -33.25 10.77
C ASN A 417 9.19 -32.17 11.48
N GLY A 418 9.82 -32.55 12.60
CA GLY A 418 10.92 -31.82 13.24
C GLY A 418 10.67 -30.36 13.68
N GLY A 419 9.46 -29.83 13.51
CA GLY A 419 9.15 -28.43 13.74
C GLY A 419 9.96 -27.50 12.83
N MET A 420 9.98 -27.68 11.51
CA MET A 420 10.60 -26.75 10.56
C MET A 420 9.55 -26.11 9.63
N VAL A 421 9.72 -24.82 9.31
CA VAL A 421 8.79 -24.02 8.49
C VAL A 421 9.56 -23.34 7.36
N VAL A 422 9.08 -23.51 6.12
CA VAL A 422 9.60 -22.82 4.93
C VAL A 422 8.94 -21.45 4.79
N GLY A 423 9.72 -20.40 4.53
CA GLY A 423 9.24 -19.02 4.36
C GLY A 423 10.04 -18.24 3.30
N LEU A 424 9.69 -16.98 3.07
CA LEU A 424 10.40 -16.07 2.16
C LEU A 424 11.26 -15.08 2.93
N GLY A 425 12.48 -14.84 2.46
CA GLY A 425 13.37 -13.84 3.05
C GLY A 425 14.43 -13.32 2.08
N THR A 426 15.22 -12.36 2.52
CA THR A 426 16.37 -11.87 1.77
C THR A 426 17.39 -12.99 1.59
N CYS A 427 18.01 -13.10 0.43
CA CYS A 427 19.01 -14.14 0.18
C CYS A 427 20.26 -14.03 1.08
N SER A 428 20.55 -12.86 1.63
CA SER A 428 21.59 -12.67 2.65
C SER A 428 21.28 -13.26 4.03
N ASP A 429 20.07 -13.75 4.27
CA ASP A 429 19.69 -14.42 5.52
C ASP A 429 20.41 -15.77 5.62
N LYS A 430 21.04 -16.08 6.76
CA LYS A 430 21.69 -17.39 7.00
C LYS A 430 20.70 -18.56 6.87
N SER A 431 19.43 -18.29 7.14
CA SER A 431 18.35 -19.25 6.96
C SER A 431 17.96 -19.49 5.50
N ALA A 432 18.52 -18.75 4.52
CA ALA A 432 18.27 -18.91 3.08
C ALA A 432 19.27 -19.82 2.34
N SER A 433 20.41 -20.15 2.95
CA SER A 433 21.49 -20.93 2.34
C SER A 433 21.53 -22.39 2.82
N GLY A 434 22.04 -23.30 1.99
CA GLY A 434 22.23 -24.72 2.30
C GLY A 434 21.27 -25.67 1.57
N TRP A 435 20.53 -25.16 0.59
CA TRP A 435 19.79 -25.97 -0.36
C TRP A 435 20.76 -26.60 -1.38
N HIS A 436 20.50 -27.84 -1.77
CA HIS A 436 21.29 -28.58 -2.74
C HIS A 436 20.40 -29.54 -3.51
N SER A 437 20.74 -29.85 -4.76
CA SER A 437 20.06 -30.91 -5.50
C SER A 437 20.49 -32.27 -4.94
N SER A 438 19.53 -33.07 -4.46
CA SER A 438 19.82 -34.43 -3.96
C SER A 438 19.61 -35.50 -5.05
N SER A 439 18.81 -35.21 -6.08
CA SER A 439 18.63 -36.03 -7.29
C SER A 439 18.16 -35.12 -8.45
N GLU A 440 17.96 -35.67 -9.65
CA GLU A 440 17.41 -34.90 -10.79
C GLU A 440 16.05 -34.25 -10.46
N ASP A 441 15.26 -34.91 -9.62
CA ASP A 441 13.87 -34.53 -9.30
C ASP A 441 13.69 -33.95 -7.88
N ARG A 442 14.75 -33.75 -7.08
CA ARG A 442 14.60 -33.30 -5.67
C ARG A 442 15.66 -32.30 -5.23
N ILE A 443 15.21 -31.28 -4.51
CA ILE A 443 16.06 -30.28 -3.84
C ILE A 443 15.91 -30.44 -2.34
N CYS A 444 17.02 -30.51 -1.62
CA CYS A 444 17.05 -30.77 -0.19
C CYS A 444 17.89 -29.75 0.57
N ARG A 445 17.64 -29.62 1.86
CA ARG A 445 18.45 -28.87 2.81
C ARG A 445 18.65 -29.68 4.07
N SER A 446 19.91 -29.93 4.42
CA SER A 446 20.28 -30.65 5.62
C SER A 446 20.26 -29.69 6.82
N HIS A 447 19.71 -30.14 7.96
CA HIS A 447 19.80 -29.41 9.22
C HIS A 447 20.20 -30.34 10.37
N GLY A 448 20.96 -29.80 11.32
CA GLY A 448 21.37 -30.55 12.51
C GLY A 448 20.27 -30.54 13.56
N ILE A 449 19.82 -31.73 13.99
CA ILE A 449 19.13 -31.90 15.28
C ILE A 449 20.15 -32.48 16.27
N GLN A 450 19.99 -32.20 17.57
CA GLN A 450 20.86 -32.67 18.66
C GLN A 450 21.08 -34.21 18.74
N ASN A 451 20.51 -35.03 17.85
CA ASN A 451 20.78 -36.47 17.74
C ASN A 451 20.68 -37.03 16.29
N GLY A 452 21.04 -36.25 15.26
CA GLY A 452 21.17 -36.77 13.88
C GLY A 452 21.03 -35.69 12.79
N ASN A 453 21.64 -35.92 11.62
CA ASN A 453 21.43 -35.11 10.43
C ASN A 453 20.12 -35.53 9.76
N THR A 454 19.15 -34.63 9.71
CA THR A 454 17.89 -34.81 8.97
C THR A 454 17.86 -33.82 7.80
N SER A 455 17.31 -34.23 6.66
CA SER A 455 17.18 -33.40 5.46
C SER A 455 15.72 -33.13 5.15
N PHE A 456 15.40 -31.86 4.92
CA PHE A 456 14.11 -31.44 4.38
C PHE A 456 14.24 -31.34 2.87
N CYS A 457 13.37 -32.01 2.12
CA CYS A 457 13.42 -32.03 0.66
C CYS A 457 12.16 -31.42 0.03
N ILE A 458 12.21 -31.06 -1.24
CA ILE A 458 11.06 -30.64 -2.04
C ILE A 458 11.25 -31.25 -3.42
N SER A 459 10.19 -31.81 -3.99
CA SER A 459 10.24 -32.46 -5.30
C SER A 459 10.08 -31.41 -6.41
N LYS A 460 10.71 -31.59 -7.56
CA LYS A 460 10.39 -30.81 -8.76
C LYS A 460 9.04 -31.29 -9.30
N ALA A 461 8.13 -30.36 -9.56
CA ALA A 461 6.79 -30.69 -10.05
C ALA A 461 6.84 -31.11 -11.53
N LYS A 462 6.21 -32.23 -11.87
CA LYS A 462 5.92 -32.61 -13.26
C LYS A 462 4.62 -31.94 -13.69
N LEU A 463 4.71 -30.83 -14.42
CA LEU A 463 3.52 -30.13 -14.92
C LEU A 463 2.92 -30.89 -16.12
N LEU A 464 1.62 -31.17 -16.07
CA LEU A 464 0.87 -31.69 -17.22
C LEU A 464 0.73 -30.57 -18.28
N PRO A 465 0.85 -30.87 -19.59
CA PRO A 465 0.66 -29.88 -20.63
C PRO A 465 -0.76 -29.32 -20.61
N THR A 466 -0.91 -27.98 -20.65
CA THR A 466 -2.20 -27.33 -20.92
C THR A 466 -2.59 -27.56 -22.38
N SER A 467 -3.90 -27.58 -22.67
CA SER A 467 -4.45 -27.86 -24.02
C SER A 467 -4.09 -26.85 -25.10
N ASP A 468 -3.44 -25.75 -24.76
CA ASP A 468 -2.92 -24.78 -25.72
C ASP A 468 -1.40 -24.95 -25.82
N GLY A 469 -0.96 -25.74 -26.80
CA GLY A 469 0.42 -26.12 -27.04
C GLY A 469 1.32 -24.94 -27.43
N VAL A 470 1.76 -24.17 -26.44
CA VAL A 470 2.90 -23.25 -26.57
C VAL A 470 4.09 -23.85 -25.83
N THR A 471 4.95 -24.53 -26.58
CA THR A 471 6.26 -24.97 -26.10
C THR A 471 7.22 -23.78 -26.17
N LEU A 472 7.46 -23.11 -25.05
CA LEU A 472 8.63 -22.23 -24.91
C LEU A 472 9.83 -23.14 -24.59
N SER A 473 10.55 -23.55 -25.62
CA SER A 473 11.85 -24.21 -25.49
C SER A 473 12.94 -23.22 -25.86
N SER A 474 13.52 -22.55 -24.87
CA SER A 474 14.81 -21.89 -25.01
C SER A 474 15.83 -22.58 -24.11
N GLU A 475 17.09 -22.66 -24.55
CA GLU A 475 18.17 -23.31 -23.80
C GLU A 475 18.47 -22.65 -22.43
N GLU A 476 17.88 -21.47 -22.13
CA GLU A 476 17.98 -20.78 -20.83
C GLU A 476 17.05 -21.35 -19.73
N ASP A 477 16.13 -22.27 -20.07
CA ASP A 477 15.09 -22.75 -19.15
C ASP A 477 15.48 -24.01 -18.33
N GLN A 478 16.67 -24.58 -18.53
CA GLN A 478 17.07 -25.83 -17.85
C GLN A 478 17.36 -25.68 -16.34
N ALA A 479 17.52 -24.45 -15.84
CA ALA A 479 17.83 -24.17 -14.42
C ALA A 479 16.62 -23.74 -13.57
N LYS A 480 15.45 -23.54 -14.20
CA LYS A 480 14.22 -23.05 -13.54
C LYS A 480 13.18 -24.16 -13.41
N PHE A 481 12.56 -24.27 -12.25
CA PHE A 481 11.62 -25.35 -11.98
C PHE A 481 10.53 -24.94 -10.99
N HIS A 482 9.40 -25.63 -11.07
CA HIS A 482 8.33 -25.57 -10.07
C HIS A 482 8.59 -26.64 -9.02
N LEU A 483 8.24 -26.37 -7.76
CA LEU A 483 8.56 -27.25 -6.64
C LEU A 483 7.29 -27.72 -5.92
N ALA A 484 7.05 -29.02 -5.84
CA ALA A 484 5.89 -29.63 -5.18
C ALA A 484 6.24 -30.16 -3.78
N GLY A 485 5.32 -30.01 -2.82
CA GLY A 485 5.44 -30.52 -1.45
C GLY A 485 5.63 -32.04 -1.39
N ILE A 486 6.30 -32.54 -0.33
CA ILE A 486 6.72 -33.96 -0.23
C ILE A 486 5.53 -34.95 -0.15
N ASP A 487 4.36 -34.54 0.36
CA ASP A 487 3.25 -35.46 0.66
C ASP A 487 1.87 -34.91 0.26
N THR A 488 1.82 -33.92 -0.63
CA THR A 488 0.56 -33.38 -1.15
C THR A 488 0.65 -33.31 -2.66
N ASP A 489 -0.12 -34.14 -3.35
CA ASP A 489 -0.22 -34.13 -4.81
C ASP A 489 -0.80 -32.80 -5.38
N ASP A 490 -1.16 -31.82 -4.53
CA ASP A 490 -1.94 -30.64 -4.90
C ASP A 490 -1.28 -29.27 -4.64
N GLY A 491 0.00 -29.20 -4.24
CA GLY A 491 0.63 -27.92 -3.82
C GLY A 491 2.03 -27.64 -4.36
N CYS A 492 2.19 -26.52 -5.08
CA CYS A 492 3.47 -25.97 -5.53
C CYS A 492 3.95 -24.80 -4.65
N LEU A 493 5.25 -24.73 -4.41
CA LEU A 493 5.91 -23.69 -3.63
C LEU A 493 5.71 -22.34 -4.33
N ASP A 494 5.00 -21.47 -3.64
CA ASP A 494 4.53 -20.17 -4.12
C ASP A 494 5.31 -19.07 -3.42
N ALA A 495 6.05 -18.30 -4.23
CA ALA A 495 6.84 -17.16 -3.80
C ALA A 495 6.02 -15.86 -3.65
N SER A 496 4.70 -15.93 -3.78
CA SER A 496 3.81 -14.87 -3.33
C SER A 496 3.69 -14.89 -1.81
N VAL A 497 3.72 -13.70 -1.20
CA VAL A 497 3.17 -13.54 0.14
C VAL A 497 1.65 -13.70 -0.03
N SER A 498 1.09 -14.80 0.47
CA SER A 498 -0.20 -15.34 0.00
C SER A 498 -1.32 -14.27 -0.14
N PRO A 499 -2.05 -14.20 -1.29
CA PRO A 499 -3.00 -13.11 -1.59
C PRO A 499 -4.46 -13.31 -1.14
N TRP A 500 -4.85 -14.47 -0.58
CA TRP A 500 -6.22 -14.78 -0.17
C TRP A 500 -6.26 -15.71 1.04
N ARG A 501 -6.36 -15.16 2.26
CA ARG A 501 -6.87 -15.88 3.43
C ARG A 501 -7.66 -14.91 4.28
N THR A 502 -8.99 -15.07 4.33
CA THR A 502 -9.75 -14.59 5.49
C THR A 502 -9.18 -15.26 6.75
N SER A 503 -9.32 -14.59 7.88
CA SER A 503 -8.48 -14.80 9.06
C SER A 503 -8.62 -16.14 9.80
N SER A 504 -9.39 -17.11 9.30
CA SER A 504 -9.82 -18.30 10.05
C SER A 504 -9.07 -19.62 9.77
N ALA A 505 -7.88 -19.64 9.17
CA ALA A 505 -7.10 -20.88 8.99
C ALA A 505 -5.68 -20.78 9.55
N SER A 506 -5.34 -21.75 10.39
CA SER A 506 -4.11 -21.96 11.16
C SER A 506 -2.81 -21.95 10.33
N GLN A 507 -1.71 -21.67 11.03
CA GLN A 507 -0.35 -21.51 10.51
C GLN A 507 0.25 -22.81 9.93
N THR A 508 0.44 -22.87 8.60
CA THR A 508 1.55 -23.53 7.86
C THR A 508 1.56 -23.09 6.37
N PRO A 509 2.71 -23.08 5.65
CA PRO A 509 3.10 -22.01 4.71
C PRO A 509 3.10 -22.34 3.20
N MET A 510 3.20 -21.27 2.39
CA MET A 510 3.73 -21.11 1.01
C MET A 510 3.31 -22.03 -0.14
N PHE A 511 2.58 -23.12 0.05
CA PHE A 511 2.15 -23.95 -1.08
C PHE A 511 0.78 -23.48 -1.58
N SER A 512 0.65 -23.25 -2.89
CA SER A 512 -0.62 -22.98 -3.57
C SER A 512 -0.85 -23.97 -4.72
N ALA A 513 -2.05 -24.00 -5.29
CA ALA A 513 -2.34 -24.87 -6.42
C ALA A 513 -1.34 -24.63 -7.56
N CYS A 514 -0.75 -25.68 -8.12
CA CYS A 514 0.25 -25.57 -9.17
C CYS A 514 -0.32 -24.87 -10.41
N GLU A 515 0.29 -23.76 -10.83
CA GLU A 515 -0.06 -22.97 -12.01
C GLU A 515 1.21 -22.55 -12.77
N TRP A 516 1.11 -22.43 -14.09
CA TRP A 516 2.19 -21.88 -14.93
C TRP A 516 2.32 -20.36 -14.74
N HIS A 517 2.85 -19.95 -13.60
CA HIS A 517 3.00 -18.55 -13.23
C HIS A 517 4.36 -18.27 -12.59
N ALA A 518 4.96 -17.12 -12.90
CA ALA A 518 6.28 -16.73 -12.41
C ALA A 518 6.43 -16.83 -10.88
N LYS A 519 5.32 -16.66 -10.14
CA LYS A 519 5.27 -16.77 -8.66
C LYS A 519 5.65 -18.16 -8.14
N GLN A 520 5.56 -19.22 -8.95
CA GLN A 520 5.92 -20.58 -8.57
C GLN A 520 7.22 -21.06 -9.24
N VAL A 521 7.96 -20.15 -9.90
CA VAL A 521 9.22 -20.47 -10.57
C VAL A 521 10.40 -20.16 -9.66
N TRP A 522 11.23 -21.19 -9.46
CA TRP A 522 12.40 -21.16 -8.58
C TRP A 522 13.67 -21.54 -9.31
N GLU A 523 14.78 -20.99 -8.84
CA GLU A 523 16.13 -21.23 -9.35
C GLU A 523 17.06 -21.57 -8.18
N LEU A 524 17.85 -22.63 -8.31
CA LEU A 524 18.87 -22.99 -7.33
C LEU A 524 20.21 -22.40 -7.77
N THR A 525 20.74 -21.49 -6.97
CA THR A 525 22.03 -20.84 -7.21
C THR A 525 23.21 -21.71 -6.79
N GLU A 526 24.40 -21.43 -7.34
CA GLU A 526 25.66 -22.09 -6.95
C GLU A 526 26.00 -21.93 -5.46
N ASN A 527 25.50 -20.87 -4.82
CA ASN A 527 25.69 -20.59 -3.40
C ASN A 527 24.72 -21.38 -2.49
N GLY A 528 23.95 -22.32 -3.05
CA GLY A 528 23.00 -23.15 -2.31
C GLY A 528 21.79 -22.36 -1.80
N GLN A 529 21.34 -21.35 -2.56
CA GLN A 529 20.15 -20.56 -2.28
C GLN A 529 19.08 -20.86 -3.33
N LEU A 530 17.84 -20.99 -2.88
CA LEU A 530 16.69 -21.21 -3.75
C LEU A 530 15.94 -19.89 -3.93
N VAL A 531 16.05 -19.27 -5.11
CA VAL A 531 15.61 -17.91 -5.42
C VAL A 531 14.32 -17.93 -6.24
N SER A 532 13.35 -17.10 -5.88
CA SER A 532 12.16 -16.90 -6.70
C SER A 532 12.44 -15.93 -7.84
N SER A 533 12.10 -16.33 -9.07
CA SER A 533 12.17 -15.46 -10.25
C SER A 533 11.14 -14.31 -10.22
N TYR A 534 10.10 -14.42 -9.38
CA TYR A 534 9.04 -13.41 -9.26
C TYR A 534 9.35 -12.36 -8.20
N SER A 535 9.73 -12.78 -6.99
CA SER A 535 9.95 -11.85 -5.86
C SER A 535 11.41 -11.46 -5.67
N GLY A 536 12.36 -12.19 -6.27
CA GLY A 536 13.79 -12.06 -5.99
C GLY A 536 14.18 -12.50 -4.57
N LEU A 537 13.24 -13.04 -3.78
CA LEU A 537 13.46 -13.53 -2.43
C LEU A 537 13.89 -14.99 -2.45
N CYS A 538 14.59 -15.40 -1.40
CA CYS A 538 15.04 -16.76 -1.22
C CYS A 538 14.13 -17.55 -0.27
N ALA A 539 14.00 -18.84 -0.54
CA ALA A 539 13.36 -19.78 0.39
C ALA A 539 14.21 -19.93 1.65
N THR A 540 13.65 -19.53 2.78
CA THR A 540 14.22 -19.66 4.11
C THR A 540 13.62 -20.86 4.83
N MET A 541 14.38 -21.52 5.71
CA MET A 541 13.79 -22.45 6.69
C MET A 541 14.15 -22.03 8.10
N ARG A 542 13.16 -22.08 8.99
CA ARG A 542 13.30 -21.78 10.41
C ARG A 542 12.63 -22.86 11.24
N SER A 543 13.12 -23.11 12.44
CA SER A 543 12.41 -24.01 13.35
C SER A 543 11.15 -23.33 13.89
N SER A 544 10.07 -24.09 14.08
CA SER A 544 8.82 -23.66 14.69
C SER A 544 9.01 -23.19 16.13
N LYS A 545 10.12 -23.57 16.78
CA LYS A 545 10.54 -23.08 18.10
C LYS A 545 11.33 -21.76 18.05
N GLU A 546 11.92 -21.38 16.91
CA GLU A 546 12.57 -20.08 16.73
C GLU A 546 11.59 -18.92 16.52
N GLY A 547 10.28 -19.22 16.41
CA GLY A 547 9.19 -18.23 16.43
C GLY A 547 8.95 -17.57 17.79
N GLU A 548 9.52 -18.15 18.88
CA GLU A 548 9.42 -17.63 20.25
C GLU A 548 10.74 -17.05 20.77
N ASN A 549 11.57 -16.47 19.90
CA ASN A 549 12.66 -15.61 20.38
C ASN A 549 12.08 -14.30 20.95
N GLU A 550 12.42 -13.98 22.21
CA GLU A 550 11.90 -12.86 23.01
C GLU A 550 12.02 -11.47 22.36
N THR A 551 12.85 -11.31 21.32
CA THR A 551 13.10 -10.06 20.60
C THR A 551 12.21 -9.83 19.38
N THR A 552 11.48 -10.85 18.89
CA THR A 552 10.62 -10.70 17.70
C THR A 552 9.27 -10.04 17.98
N ALA A 553 8.93 -9.82 19.25
CA ALA A 553 7.69 -9.15 19.65
C ALA A 553 7.90 -7.67 19.99
N ALA A 554 9.11 -7.24 20.34
CA ALA A 554 9.42 -5.83 20.54
C ALA A 554 9.97 -5.22 19.24
N ARG A 555 9.63 -3.96 18.98
CA ARG A 555 10.15 -3.17 17.86
C ARG A 555 10.62 -1.82 18.38
N ALA A 556 11.62 -1.24 17.73
CA ALA A 556 12.01 0.14 17.99
C ALA A 556 12.32 0.89 16.70
N TRP A 557 11.79 2.10 16.60
CA TRP A 557 11.95 2.99 15.46
C TRP A 557 12.59 4.29 15.89
N THR A 558 13.37 4.89 15.00
CA THR A 558 13.91 6.23 15.20
C THR A 558 13.65 7.11 13.99
N ALA A 559 13.62 8.41 14.22
CA ALA A 559 13.53 9.44 13.20
C ALA A 559 14.26 10.71 13.67
N ILE A 560 14.82 11.49 12.75
CA ILE A 560 15.54 12.73 13.05
C ILE A 560 14.73 13.91 12.50
N GLY A 561 14.32 14.83 13.35
CA GLY A 561 13.61 16.05 12.95
C GLY A 561 14.52 17.11 12.33
N ASP A 562 13.91 18.09 11.67
CA ASP A 562 14.60 19.15 10.94
C ASP A 562 15.52 20.03 11.82
N LYS A 563 15.24 20.17 13.13
CA LYS A 563 16.10 20.92 14.07
C LYS A 563 17.11 20.02 14.79
N GLY A 564 17.20 18.75 14.41
CA GLY A 564 18.11 17.77 14.99
C GLY A 564 17.58 17.08 16.24
N GLU A 565 16.33 17.30 16.64
CA GLU A 565 15.66 16.46 17.64
C GLU A 565 15.54 15.01 17.16
N ILE A 566 15.59 14.07 18.10
CA ILE A 566 15.53 12.64 17.80
C ILE A 566 14.22 12.10 18.37
N TYR A 567 13.48 11.39 17.53
CA TYR A 567 12.29 10.64 17.94
C TYR A 567 12.66 9.17 18.10
N VAL A 568 12.16 8.54 19.15
CA VAL A 568 12.30 7.10 19.40
C VAL A 568 10.93 6.54 19.75
N ALA A 569 10.46 5.56 18.99
CA ALA A 569 9.28 4.78 19.33
C ALA A 569 9.70 3.37 19.76
N ILE A 570 9.10 2.85 20.82
CA ILE A 570 9.18 1.44 21.20
C ILE A 570 7.77 0.86 21.12
N VAL A 571 7.65 -0.34 20.57
CA VAL A 571 6.35 -0.97 20.29
C VAL A 571 6.38 -2.41 20.78
N ASN A 572 5.29 -2.82 21.40
CA ASN A 572 5.06 -4.18 21.83
C ASN A 572 4.01 -4.84 20.93
N LEU A 573 4.41 -5.85 20.17
CA LEU A 573 3.52 -6.63 19.30
C LEU A 573 2.90 -7.86 19.98
N ASP A 574 3.26 -8.12 21.25
CA ASP A 574 2.79 -9.27 22.02
C ASP A 574 1.43 -9.00 22.70
N SER A 575 0.73 -10.08 23.02
CA SER A 575 -0.53 -10.05 23.77
C SER A 575 -0.33 -9.79 25.28
N ALA A 576 0.92 -9.75 25.74
CA ALA A 576 1.31 -9.47 27.11
C ALA A 576 2.18 -8.21 27.19
N SER A 577 2.09 -7.48 28.30
CA SER A 577 2.94 -6.31 28.55
C SER A 577 4.42 -6.69 28.58
N ARG A 578 5.27 -5.80 28.04
CA ARG A 578 6.71 -6.00 27.95
C ARG A 578 7.46 -4.78 28.42
N LYS A 579 8.54 -4.99 29.17
CA LYS A 579 9.51 -3.94 29.43
C LYS A 579 10.51 -3.91 28.28
N ILE A 580 10.60 -2.78 27.61
CA ILE A 580 11.48 -2.56 26.45
C ILE A 580 12.50 -1.48 26.83
N THR A 581 13.77 -1.75 26.57
CA THR A 581 14.90 -0.89 26.92
C THR A 581 15.78 -0.61 25.71
N VAL A 582 16.09 0.66 25.49
CA VAL A 582 17.01 1.18 24.47
C VAL A 582 18.17 1.88 25.18
N SER A 583 19.40 1.38 25.03
CA SER A 583 20.56 2.01 25.65
C SER A 583 20.96 3.28 24.90
N VAL A 584 21.50 4.29 25.60
CA VAL A 584 22.03 5.51 24.94
C VAL A 584 23.14 5.16 23.95
N ARG A 585 24.00 4.20 24.30
CA ARG A 585 25.11 3.77 23.43
C ARG A 585 24.62 3.21 22.11
N ASP A 586 23.53 2.44 22.14
CA ASP A 586 22.97 1.87 20.93
C ASP A 586 22.24 2.92 20.11
N LEU A 587 21.53 3.85 20.77
CA LEU A 587 20.93 4.98 20.08
C LEU A 587 21.99 5.89 19.42
N GLU A 588 23.14 6.12 20.07
CA GLU A 588 24.28 6.84 19.48
C GLU A 588 24.79 6.18 18.20
N LYS A 589 24.81 4.83 18.14
CA LYS A 589 25.22 4.09 16.93
C LYS A 589 24.23 4.31 15.79
N VAL A 590 22.94 4.26 16.09
CA VAL A 590 21.87 4.38 15.09
C VAL A 590 21.77 5.81 14.56
N VAL A 591 21.84 6.81 15.44
CA VAL A 591 21.75 8.23 15.05
C VAL A 591 23.07 8.74 14.46
N GLY A 592 24.19 8.05 14.71
CA GLY A 592 25.50 8.41 14.16
C GLY A 592 26.16 9.61 14.82
N ARG A 593 25.75 9.98 16.05
CA ARG A 593 26.36 11.08 16.82
C ARG A 593 26.28 10.82 18.33
N LYS A 594 27.15 11.47 19.09
CA LYS A 594 27.14 11.41 20.56
C LYS A 594 25.96 12.17 21.14
N LEU A 595 25.34 11.58 22.17
CA LEU A 595 24.20 12.17 22.88
C LEU A 595 24.70 12.67 24.23
N ALA A 596 24.99 13.95 24.32
CA ALA A 596 25.50 14.61 25.52
C ALA A 596 24.54 15.70 25.99
N ARG A 597 24.23 15.73 27.30
CA ARG A 597 23.33 16.72 27.93
C ARG A 597 21.93 16.77 27.30
N CYS A 598 21.45 15.64 26.81
CA CYS A 598 20.15 15.55 26.17
C CYS A 598 19.01 15.49 27.20
N THR A 599 17.88 16.08 26.85
CA THR A 599 16.64 15.88 27.60
C THR A 599 15.70 14.97 26.82
N CYS A 600 15.13 13.98 27.50
CA CYS A 600 14.14 13.06 26.95
C CYS A 600 12.75 13.42 27.48
N THR A 601 11.75 13.45 26.58
CA THR A 601 10.35 13.71 26.92
C THR A 601 9.50 12.58 26.37
N GLU A 602 8.71 11.92 27.22
CA GLU A 602 7.70 10.95 26.76
C GLU A 602 6.47 11.73 26.25
N VAL A 603 6.04 11.42 25.04
CA VAL A 603 5.14 12.28 24.26
C VAL A 603 3.73 12.31 24.82
N TRP A 604 3.22 11.18 25.33
CA TRP A 604 1.84 11.06 25.79
C TRP A 604 1.64 11.69 27.18
N SER A 605 2.51 11.35 28.13
CA SER A 605 2.48 11.83 29.51
C SER A 605 3.13 13.21 29.71
N ARG A 606 3.93 13.67 28.73
CA ARG A 606 4.77 14.88 28.82
C ARG A 606 5.83 14.84 29.92
N ASN A 607 6.07 13.68 30.53
CA ASN A 607 7.11 13.50 31.52
C ASN A 607 8.48 13.72 30.90
N ARG A 608 9.32 14.53 31.56
CA ARG A 608 10.62 14.97 31.05
C ARG A 608 11.74 14.63 32.03
N TRP A 609 12.84 14.08 31.52
CA TRP A 609 14.01 13.74 32.33
C TRP A 609 15.32 13.92 31.55
N SER A 610 16.43 14.08 32.28
CA SER A 610 17.77 14.08 31.68
C SER A 610 18.11 12.68 31.18
N LEU A 611 18.49 12.56 29.91
CA LEU A 611 18.91 11.28 29.35
C LEU A 611 20.32 10.95 29.87
N MET A 612 20.37 10.24 31.00
CA MET A 612 21.61 9.74 31.61
C MET A 612 22.14 8.53 30.83
N LYS A 613 23.37 8.07 31.16
CA LYS A 613 24.04 6.92 30.51
C LYS A 613 23.20 5.62 30.45
N GLY A 614 22.12 5.48 31.21
CA GLY A 614 21.31 4.27 31.35
C GLY A 614 20.35 3.94 30.20
N GLY A 615 19.89 4.93 29.42
CA GLY A 615 18.97 4.72 28.29
C GLY A 615 17.50 5.04 28.58
N ILE A 616 16.63 4.58 27.69
CA ILE A 616 15.16 4.66 27.79
C ILE A 616 14.67 3.26 28.15
N SER A 617 13.87 3.13 29.21
CA SER A 617 13.27 1.86 29.62
C SER A 617 11.83 2.11 30.04
N ALA A 618 10.89 1.35 29.48
CA ALA A 618 9.49 1.47 29.84
C ALA A 618 8.71 0.16 29.68
N VAL A 619 7.66 0.01 30.49
CA VAL A 619 6.70 -1.09 30.37
C VAL A 619 5.63 -0.67 29.36
N VAL A 620 5.57 -1.39 28.25
CA VAL A 620 4.64 -1.16 27.15
C VAL A 620 3.53 -2.20 27.24
N ALA A 621 2.28 -1.76 27.26
CA ALA A 621 1.11 -2.62 27.30
C ALA A 621 1.04 -3.55 26.08
N SER A 622 0.17 -4.57 26.13
CA SER A 622 -0.13 -5.41 24.97
C SER A 622 -0.54 -4.57 23.78
N HIS A 623 0.08 -4.83 22.62
CA HIS A 623 -0.15 -4.09 21.36
C HIS A 623 0.08 -2.56 21.45
N GLY A 624 0.68 -2.11 22.55
CA GLY A 624 0.89 -0.70 22.86
C GLY A 624 2.20 -0.17 22.28
N SER A 625 2.34 1.15 22.37
CA SER A 625 3.55 1.86 21.96
C SER A 625 3.86 3.02 22.91
N MET A 626 5.12 3.41 22.96
CA MET A 626 5.57 4.63 23.63
C MET A 626 6.46 5.42 22.69
N LEU A 627 6.33 6.74 22.73
CA LEU A 627 7.05 7.66 21.86
C LEU A 627 7.82 8.67 22.70
N PHE A 628 9.08 8.88 22.36
CA PHE A 628 9.99 9.77 23.07
C PHE A 628 10.56 10.81 22.11
N GLU A 629 10.64 12.05 22.57
CA GLU A 629 11.36 13.14 21.92
C GLU A 629 12.61 13.48 22.72
N ILE A 630 13.77 13.43 22.07
CA ILE A 630 15.08 13.68 22.66
C ILE A 630 15.66 14.95 22.04
N GLN A 631 15.98 15.92 22.89
CA GLN A 631 16.60 17.17 22.50
C GLN A 631 18.00 17.25 23.08
N CYS A 632 18.97 17.35 22.18
CA CYS A 632 20.37 17.65 22.39
C CYS A 632 20.69 18.86 21.47
#